data_AF-A0A368P3E5-F1
#
_entry.id   AF-A0A368P3E5-F1
#
_cell.length_a   1.000
_cell.length_b   1.000
_cell.length_c   1.000
_cell.angle_alpha   90.00
_cell.angle_beta   90.00
_cell.angle_gamma   90.00
#
_symmetry.space_group_name_H-M   'P 1'
#
loop_
_entity.id
_entity.type
_entity.pdbx_description
1 polymer ?
#
loop_
_entity_poly.entity_id
_entity_poly.type
_entity_poly.pdbx_seq_one_letter_code
_entity_poly.pdbx_strand_id
1 'polypeptide(L)'
;MSIETVWVPVALSSSIEPGTSAGAVVDGAEIVVWRDAKGAVHVWEDRCPHRGMRMSFGFVRGDHIACLYHGWSYDTAGQCTHIPAHPDLEVPKTIRVTTYAAEERDGVIWAALADRADVASIPDLGVGLSVRSLYADCTLQQAMNVLKEAQLPTKKGILPAHFEVTAANAWQLEAGDLRVAVAVQVISAGRLALHLVTDAASAALRPTLARWAEALRQTLEAPSALAQVA
;
A
#
# COMPACT_ATOMS: atom_id res chain seq x y z
N MET A 1 -2.41 19.62 -3.74
CA MET A 1 -2.76 19.37 -2.33
C MET A 1 -2.14 18.03 -1.94
N SER A 2 -1.26 18.03 -0.95
CA SER A 2 -0.72 16.84 -0.31
C SER A 2 -1.65 16.38 0.81
N ILE A 3 -1.53 15.13 1.23
CA ILE A 3 -2.11 14.64 2.49
C ILE A 3 -1.00 14.71 3.54
N GLU A 4 -1.24 15.40 4.65
CA GLU A 4 -0.29 15.44 5.77
C GLU A 4 -0.68 14.35 6.79
N THR A 5 -0.13 13.14 6.62
CA THR A 5 -0.35 12.02 7.55
C THR A 5 0.96 11.29 7.81
N VAL A 6 1.18 10.88 9.06
CA VAL A 6 2.37 10.11 9.45
C VAL A 6 2.34 8.70 8.87
N TRP A 7 1.18 8.06 8.88
CA TRP A 7 0.97 6.73 8.33
C TRP A 7 0.41 6.79 6.92
N VAL A 8 1.10 6.14 5.99
CA VAL A 8 0.76 6.08 4.57
C VAL A 8 0.41 4.63 4.22
N PRO A 9 -0.75 4.36 3.61
CA PRO A 9 -1.05 3.02 3.15
C PRO A 9 -0.17 2.72 1.93
N VAL A 10 0.47 1.55 1.89
CA VAL A 10 1.47 1.20 0.86
C VAL A 10 1.12 -0.05 0.07
N ALA A 11 0.26 -0.91 0.62
CA ALA A 11 -0.23 -2.11 -0.06
C ALA A 11 -1.49 -2.63 0.61
N LEU A 12 -2.28 -3.43 -0.12
CA LEU A 12 -3.19 -4.37 0.53
C LEU A 12 -2.37 -5.47 1.20
N SER A 13 -2.77 -5.90 2.40
CA SER A 13 -2.11 -6.99 3.12
C SER A 13 -1.99 -8.26 2.26
N SER A 14 -3.06 -8.59 1.53
CA SER A 14 -3.11 -9.76 0.64
C SER A 14 -2.26 -9.63 -0.62
N SER A 15 -1.70 -8.46 -0.93
CA SER A 15 -0.80 -8.27 -2.08
C SER A 15 0.64 -8.62 -1.76
N ILE A 16 0.99 -8.74 -0.47
CA ILE A 16 2.31 -9.15 0.00
C ILE A 16 2.13 -10.50 0.69
N GLU A 17 2.29 -11.59 -0.05
CA GLU A 17 2.17 -12.94 0.48
C GLU A 17 3.34 -13.30 1.42
N PRO A 18 3.18 -14.23 2.37
CA PRO A 18 4.29 -14.68 3.20
C PRO A 18 5.46 -15.17 2.36
N GLY A 19 6.67 -14.68 2.66
CA GLY A 19 7.86 -15.00 1.88
C GLY A 19 8.02 -14.19 0.59
N THR A 20 7.32 -13.06 0.44
CA THR A 20 7.44 -12.17 -0.74
C THR A 20 7.77 -10.72 -0.36
N SER A 21 8.18 -9.94 -1.37
CA SER A 21 8.52 -8.53 -1.26
C SER A 21 8.01 -7.76 -2.47
N ALA A 22 7.69 -6.48 -2.26
CA ALA A 22 7.35 -5.55 -3.34
C ALA A 22 7.86 -4.13 -3.02
N GLY A 23 8.09 -3.34 -4.06
CA GLY A 23 8.48 -1.94 -3.91
C GLY A 23 7.26 -1.03 -3.78
N ALA A 24 7.39 0.03 -2.99
CA ALA A 24 6.44 1.15 -2.90
C ALA A 24 7.21 2.47 -2.81
N VAL A 25 6.48 3.59 -2.90
CA VAL A 25 7.06 4.94 -2.80
C VAL A 25 6.26 5.77 -1.81
N VAL A 26 6.94 6.40 -0.85
CA VAL A 26 6.33 7.33 0.11
C VAL A 26 7.14 8.61 0.12
N ASP A 27 6.50 9.75 -0.17
CA ASP A 27 7.13 11.08 -0.22
C ASP A 27 8.43 11.12 -1.05
N GLY A 28 8.46 10.37 -2.16
CA GLY A 28 9.60 10.26 -3.06
C GLY A 28 10.70 9.29 -2.62
N ALA A 29 10.61 8.71 -1.42
CA ALA A 29 11.51 7.65 -0.96
C ALA A 29 11.05 6.28 -1.47
N GLU A 30 11.99 5.51 -2.04
CA GLU A 30 11.75 4.12 -2.43
C GLU A 30 11.84 3.20 -1.20
N ILE A 31 10.79 2.44 -0.97
CA ILE A 31 10.69 1.51 0.15
C ILE A 31 10.38 0.08 -0.33
N VAL A 32 10.87 -0.91 0.39
CA VAL A 32 10.46 -2.31 0.22
C VAL A 32 9.47 -2.66 1.32
N VAL A 33 8.34 -3.23 0.93
CA VAL A 33 7.40 -3.90 1.82
C VAL A 33 7.62 -5.40 1.63
N TRP A 34 7.95 -6.11 2.70
CA TRP A 34 8.14 -7.56 2.63
C TRP A 34 7.50 -8.26 3.82
N ARG A 35 7.11 -9.51 3.60
CA ARG A 35 6.47 -10.32 4.63
C ARG A 35 7.32 -11.56 4.89
N ASP A 36 7.71 -11.75 6.14
CA ASP A 36 8.44 -12.95 6.53
C ASP A 36 7.58 -14.22 6.38
N ALA A 37 8.22 -15.38 6.47
CA ALA A 37 7.53 -16.66 6.32
C ALA A 37 6.52 -16.96 7.44
N LYS A 38 6.60 -16.26 8.59
CA LYS A 38 5.62 -16.36 9.69
C LYS A 38 4.45 -15.40 9.51
N GLY A 39 4.54 -14.50 8.54
CA GLY A 39 3.51 -13.55 8.18
C GLY A 39 3.71 -12.15 8.75
N ALA A 40 4.79 -11.82 9.44
CA ALA A 40 5.00 -10.45 9.92
C ALA A 40 5.47 -9.53 8.77
N VAL A 41 4.95 -8.31 8.74
CA VAL A 41 5.26 -7.31 7.72
C VAL A 41 6.39 -6.41 8.19
N HIS A 42 7.28 -6.08 7.27
CA HIS A 42 8.43 -5.23 7.48
C HIS A 42 8.53 -4.21 6.34
N VAL A 43 8.92 -2.98 6.66
CA VAL A 43 9.09 -1.89 5.68
C VAL A 43 10.47 -1.28 5.83
N TRP A 44 11.27 -1.28 4.77
CA TRP A 44 12.64 -0.75 4.77
C TRP A 44 12.88 0.18 3.60
N GLU A 45 14.01 0.89 3.61
CA GLU A 45 14.54 1.54 2.42
C GLU A 45 14.78 0.48 1.33
N ASP A 46 14.35 0.75 0.09
CA ASP A 46 14.51 -0.17 -1.03
C ASP A 46 15.94 -0.14 -1.61
N ARG A 47 16.95 -0.27 -0.75
CA ARG A 47 18.35 -0.07 -1.13
C ARG A 47 19.29 -0.94 -0.32
N CYS A 48 19.95 -1.88 -0.99
CA CYS A 48 20.99 -2.71 -0.39
C CYS A 48 22.24 -1.86 -0.03
N PRO A 49 22.71 -1.86 1.24
CA PRO A 49 23.91 -1.13 1.67
C PRO A 49 25.19 -1.44 0.89
N HIS A 50 25.28 -2.61 0.26
CA HIS A 50 26.47 -3.02 -0.49
C HIS A 50 26.68 -2.20 -1.78
N ARG A 51 25.71 -2.23 -2.70
CA ARG A 51 25.81 -1.60 -4.04
C ARG A 51 24.54 -0.90 -4.50
N GLY A 52 23.58 -0.70 -3.61
CA GLY A 52 22.34 0.03 -3.90
C GLY A 52 21.30 -0.72 -4.72
N MET A 53 21.44 -2.04 -4.93
CA MET A 53 20.39 -2.83 -5.57
C MET A 53 19.12 -2.81 -4.72
N ARG A 54 17.97 -2.68 -5.38
CA ARG A 54 16.66 -2.71 -4.72
C ARG A 54 16.41 -4.04 -4.01
N MET A 55 16.02 -3.93 -2.74
CA MET A 55 15.69 -5.05 -1.87
C MET A 55 14.32 -5.65 -2.19
N SER A 56 13.43 -4.90 -2.86
CA SER A 56 12.13 -5.36 -3.35
C SER A 56 12.23 -6.49 -4.38
N PHE A 57 13.36 -6.60 -5.09
CA PHE A 57 13.68 -7.74 -5.97
C PHE A 57 14.39 -8.89 -5.23
N GLY A 58 14.59 -8.78 -3.91
CA GLY A 58 15.25 -9.79 -3.10
C GLY A 58 14.41 -11.05 -2.90
N PHE A 59 15.00 -12.02 -2.20
CA PHE A 59 14.35 -13.28 -1.88
C PHE A 59 14.15 -13.38 -0.37
N VAL A 60 12.89 -13.45 0.05
CA VAL A 60 12.57 -13.70 1.47
C VAL A 60 12.74 -15.19 1.78
N ARG A 61 13.44 -15.48 2.88
CA ARG A 61 13.68 -16.84 3.39
C ARG A 61 13.59 -16.81 4.92
N GLY A 62 12.55 -17.41 5.47
CA GLY A 62 12.28 -17.31 6.90
C GLY A 62 11.97 -15.86 7.29
N ASP A 63 12.74 -15.34 8.25
CA ASP A 63 12.71 -13.97 8.78
C ASP A 63 13.84 -13.09 8.22
N HIS A 64 14.37 -13.47 7.05
CA HIS A 64 15.42 -12.74 6.35
C HIS A 64 15.02 -12.43 4.92
N ILE A 65 15.64 -11.40 4.34
CA ILE A 65 15.60 -11.11 2.91
C ILE A 65 17.03 -11.01 2.35
N ALA A 66 17.27 -11.74 1.27
CA ALA A 66 18.55 -11.76 0.57
C ALA A 66 18.49 -10.88 -0.69
N CYS A 67 19.49 -10.00 -0.85
CA CYS A 67 19.60 -9.16 -2.03
C CYS A 67 19.87 -10.01 -3.29
N LEU A 68 19.10 -9.80 -4.36
CA LEU A 68 19.25 -10.50 -5.64
C LEU A 68 20.66 -10.38 -6.25
N TYR A 69 21.39 -9.31 -5.97
CA TYR A 69 22.64 -9.04 -6.66
C TYR A 69 23.79 -9.96 -6.21
N HIS A 70 24.08 -9.98 -4.90
CA HIS A 70 25.22 -10.74 -4.36
C HIS A 70 24.82 -11.63 -3.18
N GLY A 71 23.52 -11.78 -2.92
CA GLY A 71 22.99 -12.65 -1.86
C GLY A 71 23.30 -12.20 -0.43
N TRP A 72 23.65 -10.92 -0.22
CA TRP A 72 23.77 -10.39 1.14
C TRP A 72 22.40 -10.50 1.82
N SER A 73 22.37 -11.19 2.96
CA SER A 73 21.13 -11.44 3.71
C SER A 73 21.03 -10.51 4.89
N TYR A 74 19.80 -10.06 5.17
CA TYR A 74 19.48 -9.13 6.24
C TYR A 74 18.35 -9.70 7.10
N ASP A 75 18.45 -9.56 8.42
CA ASP A 75 17.39 -9.92 9.37
C ASP A 75 16.28 -8.85 9.44
N THR A 76 15.23 -9.09 10.22
CA THR A 76 14.07 -8.18 10.36
C THR A 76 14.42 -6.77 10.85
N ALA A 77 15.54 -6.59 11.55
CA ALA A 77 16.05 -5.30 12.01
C ALA A 77 16.96 -4.61 10.97
N GLY A 78 17.00 -5.14 9.75
CA GLY A 78 17.81 -4.64 8.64
C GLY A 78 19.31 -4.94 8.80
N GLN A 79 19.74 -5.72 9.80
CA GLN A 79 21.15 -6.04 10.00
C GLN A 79 21.61 -7.09 9.00
N CYS A 80 22.73 -6.84 8.32
CA CYS A 80 23.34 -7.87 7.48
C CYS A 80 23.84 -9.01 8.35
N THR A 81 23.39 -10.23 8.08
CA THR A 81 23.76 -11.43 8.84
C THR A 81 24.63 -12.40 8.06
N HIS A 82 24.66 -12.26 6.73
CA HIS A 82 25.43 -13.18 5.89
C HIS A 82 25.93 -12.52 4.60
N ILE A 83 27.20 -12.77 4.27
CA ILE A 83 27.87 -12.34 3.03
C ILE A 83 28.39 -13.59 2.32
N PRO A 84 27.75 -14.06 1.24
CA PRO A 84 28.10 -15.34 0.61
C PRO A 84 29.55 -15.45 0.12
N ALA A 85 30.15 -14.34 -0.32
CA ALA A 85 31.56 -14.31 -0.76
C ALA A 85 32.57 -14.46 0.39
N HIS A 86 32.14 -14.24 1.64
CA HIS A 86 32.95 -14.33 2.85
C HIS A 86 32.15 -15.06 3.94
N PRO A 87 31.89 -16.37 3.78
CA PRO A 87 30.92 -17.10 4.61
C PRO A 87 31.32 -17.20 6.09
N ASP A 88 32.63 -17.18 6.38
CA ASP A 88 33.18 -17.26 7.74
C ASP A 88 33.41 -15.88 8.39
N LEU A 89 33.09 -14.78 7.68
CA LEU A 89 33.27 -13.43 8.18
C LEU A 89 32.19 -13.11 9.23
N GLU A 90 32.64 -12.66 10.41
CA GLU A 90 31.74 -11.97 11.33
C GLU A 90 31.34 -10.62 10.71
N VAL A 91 30.08 -10.52 10.25
CA VAL A 91 29.60 -9.35 9.53
C VAL A 91 29.60 -8.12 10.44
N PRO A 92 30.21 -6.99 10.02
CA PRO A 92 30.20 -5.76 10.80
C PRO A 92 28.77 -5.28 11.12
N LYS A 93 28.51 -4.94 12.39
CA LYS A 93 27.21 -4.46 12.87
C LYS A 93 26.76 -3.11 12.27
N THR A 94 27.67 -2.43 11.58
CA THR A 94 27.42 -1.17 10.87
C THR A 94 26.73 -1.37 9.52
N ILE A 95 26.72 -2.59 8.98
CA ILE A 95 26.07 -2.90 7.70
C ILE A 95 24.59 -3.15 7.95
N ARG A 96 23.77 -2.10 7.77
CA ARG A 96 22.34 -2.12 8.02
C ARG A 96 21.54 -1.45 6.92
N VAL A 97 20.38 -2.00 6.59
CA VAL A 97 19.33 -1.33 5.82
C VAL A 97 18.57 -0.40 6.77
N THR A 98 18.18 0.78 6.29
CA THR A 98 17.27 1.67 7.02
C THR A 98 15.90 1.01 7.15
N THR A 99 15.37 0.90 8.36
CA THR A 99 14.04 0.31 8.63
C THR A 99 13.03 1.39 9.01
N TYR A 100 11.78 1.22 8.62
CA TYR A 100 10.67 2.13 8.92
C TYR A 100 9.59 1.41 9.75
N ALA A 101 8.70 2.17 10.39
CA ALA A 101 7.58 1.60 11.10
C ALA A 101 6.58 0.99 10.11
N ALA A 102 6.08 -0.21 10.43
CA ALA A 102 5.20 -0.99 9.59
C ALA A 102 4.05 -1.55 10.45
N GLU A 103 2.82 -1.34 10.01
CA GLU A 103 1.63 -1.86 10.70
C GLU A 103 0.65 -2.45 9.71
N GLU A 104 0.10 -3.62 10.05
CA GLU A 104 -0.97 -4.24 9.28
C GLU A 104 -2.29 -4.02 10.01
N ARG A 105 -3.21 -3.29 9.38
CA ARG A 105 -4.52 -3.01 9.94
C ARG A 105 -5.57 -2.88 8.86
N ASP A 106 -6.76 -3.41 9.14
CA ASP A 106 -7.93 -3.30 8.25
C ASP A 106 -7.65 -3.81 6.82
N GLY A 107 -6.86 -4.88 6.70
CA GLY A 107 -6.49 -5.46 5.40
C GLY A 107 -5.50 -4.63 4.58
N VAL A 108 -4.91 -3.59 5.16
CA VAL A 108 -3.95 -2.66 4.54
C VAL A 108 -2.64 -2.68 5.32
N ILE A 109 -1.52 -2.58 4.61
CA ILE A 109 -0.20 -2.35 5.18
C ILE A 109 0.06 -0.85 5.18
N TRP A 110 0.38 -0.31 6.35
CA TRP A 110 0.69 1.08 6.60
C TRP A 110 2.17 1.23 6.92
N ALA A 111 2.81 2.27 6.39
CA ALA A 111 4.19 2.62 6.65
C ALA A 111 4.28 4.03 7.22
N ALA A 112 5.21 4.26 8.14
CA ALA A 112 5.58 5.59 8.59
C ALA A 112 7.11 5.76 8.54
N LEU A 113 7.55 6.77 7.78
CA LEU A 113 8.97 7.10 7.59
C LEU A 113 9.49 8.04 8.69
N ALA A 114 8.60 8.63 9.48
CA ALA A 114 8.96 9.48 10.61
C ALA A 114 9.43 8.64 11.82
N ASP A 115 10.40 9.17 12.56
CA ASP A 115 10.82 8.59 13.82
C ASP A 115 9.67 8.66 14.85
N ARG A 116 9.23 7.50 15.34
CA ARG A 116 8.18 7.33 16.37
C ARG A 116 6.77 7.75 15.89
N ALA A 117 6.17 6.92 15.04
CA ALA A 117 4.77 7.03 14.69
C ALA A 117 3.87 6.35 15.74
N ASP A 118 2.86 7.06 16.24
CA ASP A 118 1.84 6.48 17.12
C ASP A 118 0.86 5.63 16.30
N VAL A 119 0.78 4.33 16.58
CA VAL A 119 -0.13 3.39 15.90
C VAL A 119 -1.60 3.80 16.06
N ALA A 120 -1.96 4.49 17.15
CA ALA A 120 -3.31 5.01 17.36
C ALA A 120 -3.71 6.07 16.33
N SER A 121 -2.75 6.68 15.63
CA SER A 121 -3.00 7.69 14.58
C SER A 121 -3.26 7.12 13.19
N ILE A 122 -3.10 5.81 12.99
CA ILE A 122 -3.58 5.17 11.75
C ILE A 122 -5.11 5.37 11.69
N PRO A 123 -5.73 5.63 10.53
CA PRO A 123 -7.19 5.72 10.38
C PRO A 123 -7.90 4.36 10.48
N ASP A 124 -9.01 4.28 11.21
CA ASP A 124 -9.87 3.09 11.24
C ASP A 124 -10.72 3.03 9.95
N LEU A 125 -10.55 1.98 9.16
CA LEU A 125 -11.34 1.80 7.93
C LEU A 125 -12.71 1.17 8.19
N GLY A 126 -12.91 0.55 9.36
CA GLY A 126 -14.14 -0.13 9.77
C GLY A 126 -14.47 -1.42 9.02
N VAL A 127 -13.65 -1.80 8.03
CA VAL A 127 -13.77 -2.99 7.17
C VAL A 127 -12.37 -3.49 6.79
N GLY A 128 -12.20 -4.73 6.32
CA GLY A 128 -10.84 -5.26 6.12
C GLY A 128 -10.65 -6.39 5.10
N LEU A 129 -11.66 -6.73 4.30
CA LEU A 129 -11.49 -7.71 3.23
C LEU A 129 -10.99 -7.04 1.96
N SER A 130 -9.78 -7.42 1.52
CA SER A 130 -9.17 -6.91 0.29
C SER A 130 -10.07 -7.03 -0.93
N VAL A 131 -10.25 -5.92 -1.63
CA VAL A 131 -10.86 -5.89 -2.97
C VAL A 131 -9.76 -5.79 -4.01
N ARG A 132 -9.10 -4.63 -4.10
CA ARG A 132 -8.06 -4.34 -5.09
C ARG A 132 -7.33 -3.03 -4.80
N SER A 133 -6.05 -2.93 -5.18
CA SER A 133 -5.34 -1.65 -5.28
C SER A 133 -5.50 -1.08 -6.69
N LEU A 134 -5.85 0.21 -6.80
CA LEU A 134 -5.88 0.96 -8.05
C LEU A 134 -4.73 1.95 -8.07
N TYR A 135 -3.96 1.98 -9.15
CA TYR A 135 -2.95 3.02 -9.38
C TYR A 135 -3.48 3.89 -10.51
N ALA A 136 -3.70 5.18 -10.23
CA ALA A 136 -4.35 6.08 -11.17
C ALA A 136 -3.57 7.38 -11.33
N ASP A 137 -3.39 7.81 -12.57
CA ASP A 137 -2.78 9.09 -12.94
C ASP A 137 -3.83 10.21 -12.80
N CYS A 138 -4.13 10.58 -11.57
CA CYS A 138 -5.06 11.65 -11.22
C CYS A 138 -4.62 12.40 -9.97
N THR A 139 -5.16 13.60 -9.78
CA THR A 139 -4.99 14.38 -8.55
C THR A 139 -5.96 13.91 -7.47
N LEU A 140 -5.65 14.22 -6.21
CA LEU A 140 -6.54 13.95 -5.08
C LEU A 140 -7.95 14.54 -5.28
N GLN A 141 -8.02 15.77 -5.78
CA GLN A 141 -9.29 16.47 -6.02
C GLN A 141 -10.13 15.80 -7.10
N GLN A 142 -9.49 15.35 -8.19
CA GLN A 142 -10.19 14.60 -9.25
C GLN A 142 -10.75 13.29 -8.69
N ALA A 143 -9.96 12.56 -7.90
CA ALA A 143 -10.42 11.31 -7.29
C ALA A 143 -11.62 11.52 -6.36
N MET A 144 -11.58 12.54 -5.50
CA MET A 144 -12.72 12.90 -4.64
C MET A 144 -13.96 13.26 -5.45
N ASN A 145 -13.82 14.00 -6.56
CA ASN A 145 -14.96 14.38 -7.40
C ASN A 145 -15.59 13.15 -8.08
N VAL A 146 -14.77 12.24 -8.60
CA VAL A 146 -15.26 10.99 -9.21
C VAL A 146 -15.96 10.11 -8.17
N LEU A 147 -15.40 9.99 -6.97
CA LEU A 147 -15.97 9.16 -5.91
C LEU A 147 -17.29 9.71 -5.34
N LYS A 148 -17.48 11.03 -5.31
CA LYS A 148 -18.77 11.65 -4.93
C LYS A 148 -19.93 11.25 -5.84
N GLU A 149 -19.66 11.01 -7.11
CA GLU A 149 -20.65 10.60 -8.11
C GLU A 149 -20.63 9.09 -8.39
N ALA A 150 -19.86 8.32 -7.60
CA ALA A 150 -19.71 6.89 -7.82
C ALA A 150 -21.02 6.14 -7.60
N GLN A 151 -21.19 5.07 -8.37
CA GLN A 151 -22.27 4.13 -8.19
C GLN A 151 -21.70 2.75 -7.88
N LEU A 152 -22.26 2.05 -6.89
CA LEU A 152 -21.78 0.77 -6.42
C LEU A 152 -22.65 -0.39 -6.91
N PRO A 153 -22.04 -1.53 -7.28
CA PRO A 153 -22.76 -2.72 -7.73
C PRO A 153 -23.26 -3.56 -6.54
N THR A 154 -24.42 -3.19 -6.00
CA THR A 154 -25.05 -3.87 -4.84
C THR A 154 -25.82 -5.13 -5.27
N LYS A 155 -26.34 -5.90 -4.30
CA LYS A 155 -27.24 -7.04 -4.60
C LYS A 155 -28.55 -6.61 -5.28
N LYS A 156 -28.97 -5.35 -5.12
CA LYS A 156 -30.20 -4.79 -5.71
C LYS A 156 -29.95 -4.04 -7.02
N GLY A 157 -28.75 -4.18 -7.61
CA GLY A 157 -28.33 -3.46 -8.79
C GLY A 157 -27.35 -2.34 -8.49
N ILE A 158 -27.12 -1.48 -9.48
CA ILE A 158 -26.19 -0.36 -9.38
C ILE A 158 -26.91 0.80 -8.68
N LEU A 159 -26.40 1.24 -7.53
CA LEU A 159 -26.99 2.31 -6.72
C LEU A 159 -25.98 3.45 -6.52
N PRO A 160 -26.43 4.72 -6.44
CA PRO A 160 -25.57 5.83 -6.03
C PRO A 160 -24.91 5.56 -4.69
N ALA A 161 -23.62 5.85 -4.58
CA ALA A 161 -22.86 5.72 -3.35
C ALA A 161 -22.93 7.00 -2.52
N HIS A 162 -23.10 6.85 -1.20
CA HIS A 162 -22.78 7.89 -0.25
C HIS A 162 -21.27 7.90 -0.03
N PHE A 163 -20.60 9.00 -0.39
CA PHE A 163 -19.16 9.19 -0.20
C PHE A 163 -18.87 10.02 1.04
N GLU A 164 -18.00 9.51 1.91
CA GLU A 164 -17.57 10.18 3.13
C GLU A 164 -16.04 10.16 3.26
N VAL A 165 -15.47 11.26 3.74
CA VAL A 165 -14.05 11.36 4.10
C VAL A 165 -13.94 11.19 5.61
N THR A 166 -13.54 10.00 6.07
CA THR A 166 -13.45 9.69 7.51
C THR A 166 -12.10 10.10 8.11
N ALA A 167 -11.04 10.13 7.29
CA ALA A 167 -9.76 10.77 7.58
C ALA A 167 -9.09 11.28 6.29
N ALA A 168 -7.98 11.99 6.41
CA ALA A 168 -7.30 12.60 5.25
C ALA A 168 -6.95 11.57 4.15
N ASN A 169 -6.48 10.39 4.53
CA ASN A 169 -6.17 9.25 3.65
C ASN A 169 -7.07 8.02 3.86
N ALA A 170 -8.26 8.19 4.43
CA ALA A 170 -9.25 7.12 4.56
C ALA A 170 -10.64 7.63 4.21
N TRP A 171 -11.24 7.02 3.19
CA TRP A 171 -12.56 7.39 2.68
C TRP A 171 -13.50 6.18 2.67
N GLN A 172 -14.81 6.43 2.62
CA GLN A 172 -15.84 5.40 2.59
C GLN A 172 -16.87 5.66 1.50
N LEU A 173 -17.36 4.57 0.93
CA LEU A 173 -18.44 4.51 -0.03
C LEU A 173 -19.47 3.50 0.46
N GLU A 174 -20.72 3.93 0.59
CA GLU A 174 -21.81 3.08 1.06
C GLU A 174 -22.99 3.14 0.10
N ALA A 175 -23.56 1.98 -0.24
CA ALA A 175 -24.79 1.89 -1.01
C ALA A 175 -25.57 0.63 -0.62
N GLY A 176 -26.77 0.80 -0.06
CA GLY A 176 -27.60 -0.33 0.37
C GLY A 176 -26.89 -1.19 1.43
N ASP A 177 -26.53 -2.42 1.07
CA ASP A 177 -25.84 -3.38 1.94
C ASP A 177 -24.32 -3.45 1.71
N LEU A 178 -23.79 -2.59 0.83
CA LEU A 178 -22.40 -2.62 0.39
C LEU A 178 -21.63 -1.46 1.00
N ARG A 179 -20.49 -1.78 1.65
CA ARG A 179 -19.55 -0.81 2.20
C ARG A 179 -18.16 -1.05 1.64
N VAL A 180 -17.53 0.00 1.13
CA VAL A 180 -16.16 -0.02 0.62
C VAL A 180 -15.39 1.09 1.30
N ALA A 181 -14.28 0.76 1.97
CA ALA A 181 -13.33 1.75 2.42
C ALA A 181 -12.16 1.86 1.45
N VAL A 182 -11.61 3.05 1.33
CA VAL A 182 -10.53 3.40 0.43
C VAL A 182 -9.41 4.02 1.25
N ALA A 183 -8.29 3.31 1.39
CA ALA A 183 -7.06 3.88 1.93
C ALA A 183 -6.27 4.53 0.79
N VAL A 184 -5.91 5.80 0.95
CA VAL A 184 -5.42 6.65 -0.14
C VAL A 184 -3.94 6.96 0.04
N GLN A 185 -3.15 6.60 -0.95
CA GLN A 185 -1.74 6.95 -1.05
C GLN A 185 -1.55 8.00 -2.12
N VAL A 186 -0.97 9.15 -1.76
CA VAL A 186 -0.49 10.13 -2.73
C VAL A 186 0.94 9.75 -3.10
N ILE A 187 1.13 9.18 -4.30
CA ILE A 187 2.48 8.80 -4.79
C ILE A 187 3.19 10.05 -5.32
N SER A 188 2.46 10.92 -6.02
CA SER A 188 2.89 12.24 -6.43
C SER A 188 1.68 13.15 -6.61
N ALA A 189 1.89 14.43 -6.93
CA ALA A 189 0.79 15.39 -7.10
C ALA A 189 -0.29 14.99 -8.13
N GLY A 190 0.07 14.16 -9.11
CA GLY A 190 -0.82 13.67 -10.17
C GLY A 190 -0.93 12.15 -10.25
N ARG A 191 -0.53 11.42 -9.20
CA ARG A 191 -0.60 9.96 -9.18
C ARG A 191 -0.98 9.45 -7.80
N LEU A 192 -2.02 8.63 -7.73
CA LEU A 192 -2.53 8.03 -6.51
C LEU A 192 -2.44 6.50 -6.55
N ALA A 193 -2.36 5.90 -5.38
CA ALA A 193 -2.80 4.54 -5.13
C ALA A 193 -4.04 4.55 -4.23
N LEU A 194 -5.07 3.79 -4.60
CA LEU A 194 -6.29 3.60 -3.82
C LEU A 194 -6.38 2.13 -3.44
N HIS A 195 -6.26 1.80 -2.16
CA HIS A 195 -6.38 0.44 -1.65
C HIS A 195 -7.80 0.21 -1.15
N LEU A 196 -8.56 -0.58 -1.89
CA LEU A 196 -9.97 -0.82 -1.59
C LEU A 196 -10.14 -2.09 -0.74
N VAL A 197 -10.87 -1.94 0.34
CA VAL A 197 -11.29 -3.01 1.25
C VAL A 197 -12.81 -2.94 1.48
N THR A 198 -13.42 -4.07 1.84
CA THR A 198 -14.85 -4.19 2.07
C THR A 198 -15.13 -5.05 3.30
N ASP A 199 -16.39 -5.13 3.74
CA ASP A 199 -16.78 -5.91 4.91
C ASP A 199 -17.11 -7.37 4.57
N ALA A 200 -17.30 -8.17 5.61
CA ALA A 200 -17.67 -9.58 5.46
C ALA A 200 -19.07 -9.77 4.82
N ALA A 201 -20.00 -8.83 5.05
CA ALA A 201 -21.35 -8.88 4.47
C ALA A 201 -21.32 -8.71 2.93
N SER A 202 -20.30 -8.03 2.44
CA SER A 202 -20.02 -7.73 1.04
C SER A 202 -19.04 -8.72 0.38
N ALA A 203 -18.56 -9.74 1.11
CA ALA A 203 -17.54 -10.67 0.62
C ALA A 203 -17.91 -11.34 -0.71
N ALA A 204 -19.17 -11.74 -0.89
CA ALA A 204 -19.67 -12.36 -2.12
C ALA A 204 -19.64 -11.40 -3.34
N LEU A 205 -19.64 -10.09 -3.11
CA LEU A 205 -19.58 -9.08 -4.16
C LEU A 205 -18.14 -8.70 -4.54
N ARG A 206 -17.11 -9.20 -3.84
CA ARG A 206 -15.70 -8.86 -4.11
C ARG A 206 -15.28 -8.99 -5.58
N PRO A 207 -15.61 -10.06 -6.33
CA PRO A 207 -15.26 -10.13 -7.75
C PRO A 207 -15.93 -9.03 -8.58
N THR A 208 -17.16 -8.65 -8.23
CA THR A 208 -17.90 -7.58 -8.89
C THR A 208 -17.33 -6.22 -8.53
N LEU A 209 -17.00 -5.98 -7.25
CA LEU A 209 -16.29 -4.79 -6.79
C LEU A 209 -14.93 -4.64 -7.48
N ALA A 210 -14.18 -5.73 -7.67
CA ALA A 210 -12.89 -5.68 -8.35
C ALA A 210 -13.01 -5.26 -9.82
N ARG A 211 -14.08 -5.67 -10.52
CA ARG A 211 -14.39 -5.20 -11.88
C ARG A 211 -14.87 -3.76 -11.91
N TRP A 212 -15.71 -3.36 -10.94
CA TRP A 212 -16.11 -1.97 -10.76
C TRP A 212 -14.91 -1.06 -10.51
N ALA A 213 -13.96 -1.50 -9.67
CA ALA A 213 -12.74 -0.76 -9.38
C ALA A 213 -11.86 -0.56 -10.63
N GLU A 214 -11.83 -1.53 -11.55
CA GLU A 214 -11.17 -1.36 -12.85
C GLU A 214 -11.83 -0.26 -13.69
N ALA A 215 -13.16 -0.25 -13.77
CA ALA A 215 -13.89 0.79 -14.49
C ALA A 215 -13.71 2.17 -13.82
N LEU A 216 -13.70 2.22 -12.48
CA LEU A 216 -13.43 3.43 -11.72
C LEU A 216 -12.06 4.02 -12.07
N ARG A 217 -11.01 3.19 -12.20
CA ARG A 217 -9.69 3.65 -12.64
C ARG A 217 -9.75 4.38 -13.99
N GLN A 218 -10.48 3.83 -14.96
CA GLN A 218 -10.64 4.46 -16.27
C GLN A 218 -11.34 5.82 -16.17
N THR A 219 -12.32 5.96 -15.27
CA THR A 219 -12.97 7.25 -15.00
C THR A 219 -12.06 8.24 -14.30
N LEU A 220 -11.21 7.78 -13.37
CA LEU A 220 -10.23 8.62 -12.66
C LEU A 220 -9.18 9.22 -13.61
N GLU A 221 -8.73 8.43 -14.59
CA GLU A 221 -7.73 8.83 -15.59
C GLU A 221 -8.34 9.56 -16.81
N ALA A 222 -9.67 9.68 -16.88
CA ALA A 222 -10.34 10.34 -18.00
C ALA A 222 -10.00 11.85 -18.01
N PRO A 223 -9.71 12.44 -19.19
CA PRO A 223 -9.48 13.88 -19.29
C PRO A 223 -10.69 14.64 -18.75
N SER A 224 -10.46 15.56 -17.79
CA SER A 224 -11.55 16.42 -17.33
C SER A 224 -12.10 17.21 -18.52
N ALA A 225 -13.41 17.35 -18.63
CA ALA A 225 -14.04 18.17 -19.69
C ALA A 225 -13.54 19.64 -19.70
N LEU A 226 -12.92 20.10 -18.61
CA LEU A 226 -12.31 21.42 -18.47
C LEU A 226 -10.93 21.57 -19.14
N ALA A 227 -10.28 20.47 -19.56
CA ALA A 227 -8.97 20.50 -20.20
C ALA A 227 -9.02 20.61 -21.75
N GLN A 228 -10.22 20.58 -22.35
CA GLN A 228 -10.40 20.66 -23.81
C GLN A 228 -10.64 22.09 -24.34
N VAL A 229 -10.51 23.12 -23.50
CA VAL A 229 -10.76 24.53 -23.88
C VAL A 229 -9.54 25.43 -23.61
N ALA A 230 -8.33 24.86 -23.56
CA ALA A 230 -7.08 25.62 -23.44
C ALA A 230 -6.19 25.42 -24.67
#